data_AF-B4IPG5-F1
#
_entry.id   AF-B4IPG5-F1
#
_cell.length_a   1.000
_cell.length_b   1.000
_cell.length_c   1.000
_cell.angle_alpha   90.00
_cell.angle_beta   90.00
_cell.angle_gamma   90.00
#
_symmetry.space_group_name_H-M   'P 1'
#
loop_
_entity.id
_entity.type
_entity.pdbx_description
1 polymer ?
#
loop_
_entity_poly.entity_id
_entity_poly.type
_entity_poly.pdbx_seq_one_letter_code
_entity_poly.pdbx_strand_id
1 'polypeptide(L)'
;YIFEGLAHLASRILIQASNYLEHIDQITVQRMCRNAIALQQTLSNITASREVALDQARHFYELLCMEPDEILNALLERGTQFSEMQLLNALQLSCKSFGITDANLLASYQQKLSDILGAKPSKGIIV
;
A
#
# COMPACT_ATOMS: atom_id res chain seq x y z
N TYR A 1 21.66 -11.03 -11.27
CA TYR A 1 20.28 -10.75 -11.68
C TYR A 1 19.20 -11.64 -11.06
N ILE A 2 19.44 -12.89 -10.62
CA ILE A 2 18.39 -13.72 -9.98
C ILE A 2 17.92 -13.13 -8.64
N PHE A 3 18.84 -12.58 -7.84
CA PHE A 3 18.52 -12.09 -6.50
C PHE A 3 17.88 -10.69 -6.47
N GLU A 4 18.01 -9.91 -7.54
CA GLU A 4 17.47 -8.54 -7.64
C GLU A 4 15.94 -8.53 -7.79
N GLY A 5 15.35 -9.61 -8.34
CA GLY A 5 13.91 -9.80 -8.41
C GLY A 5 13.27 -10.25 -7.08
N LEU A 6 14.06 -10.68 -6.09
CA LEU A 6 13.53 -11.25 -4.85
C LEU A 6 12.86 -10.20 -3.98
N ALA A 7 13.40 -8.98 -3.90
CA ALA A 7 12.75 -7.93 -3.13
C ALA A 7 11.44 -7.47 -3.77
N HIS A 8 11.39 -7.43 -5.10
CA HIS A 8 10.15 -7.16 -5.83
C HIS A 8 9.10 -8.24 -5.56
N LEU A 9 9.48 -9.51 -5.64
CA LEU A 9 8.58 -10.63 -5.33
C LEU A 9 8.11 -10.58 -3.86
N ALA A 10 9.03 -10.39 -2.92
CA ALA A 10 8.72 -10.30 -1.50
C ALA A 10 7.77 -9.12 -1.21
N SER A 11 8.02 -7.95 -1.82
CA SER A 11 7.12 -6.80 -1.70
C SER A 11 5.72 -7.11 -2.23
N ARG A 12 5.62 -7.80 -3.37
CA ARG A 12 4.32 -8.18 -3.95
C ARG A 12 3.57 -9.17 -3.07
N ILE A 13 4.26 -10.17 -2.53
CA ILE A 13 3.69 -11.16 -1.60
C ILE A 13 3.19 -10.46 -0.34
N LEU A 14 3.99 -9.56 0.24
CA LEU A 14 3.61 -8.79 1.42
C LEU A 14 2.34 -7.96 1.15
N ILE A 15 2.31 -7.18 0.07
CA ILE A 15 1.11 -6.40 -0.27
C ILE A 15 -0.09 -7.32 -0.53
N GLN A 16 0.09 -8.44 -1.22
CA GLN A 16 -1.01 -9.37 -1.46
C GLN A 16 -1.50 -10.05 -0.17
N ALA A 17 -0.61 -10.29 0.78
CA ALA A 17 -0.94 -10.86 2.09
C ALA A 17 -1.85 -9.94 2.91
N SER A 18 -1.87 -8.62 2.64
CA SER A 18 -2.78 -7.70 3.32
C SER A 18 -4.25 -8.02 3.08
N ASN A 19 -4.60 -8.59 1.92
CA ASN A 19 -5.99 -8.91 1.58
C ASN A 19 -6.58 -9.98 2.51
N TYR A 20 -5.74 -10.76 3.19
CA TYR A 20 -6.15 -11.77 4.16
C TYR A 20 -6.23 -11.22 5.59
N LEU A 21 -5.90 -9.95 5.81
CA LEU A 21 -6.04 -9.31 7.12
C LEU A 21 -7.50 -8.95 7.35
N GLU A 22 -8.11 -9.50 8.38
CA GLU A 22 -9.49 -9.17 8.72
C GLU A 22 -9.63 -7.84 9.48
N HIS A 23 -8.58 -7.50 10.24
CA HIS A 23 -8.46 -6.29 11.06
C HIS A 23 -7.03 -5.77 10.94
N ILE A 24 -6.90 -4.45 10.77
CA ILE A 24 -5.62 -3.77 10.80
C ILE A 24 -5.48 -3.09 12.16
N ASP A 25 -4.28 -3.16 12.74
CA ASP A 25 -3.95 -2.46 13.98
C ASP A 25 -2.53 -1.91 13.85
N GLN A 26 -2.24 -0.85 14.60
CA GLN A 26 -0.93 -0.21 14.60
C GLN A 26 0.19 -1.22 14.95
N ILE A 27 -0.09 -2.19 15.85
CA ILE A 27 0.85 -3.25 16.21
C ILE A 27 1.10 -4.18 15.01
N THR A 28 0.05 -4.58 14.28
CA THR A 28 0.19 -5.43 13.09
C THR A 28 1.02 -4.75 12.01
N VAL A 29 0.75 -3.46 11.76
CA VAL A 29 1.50 -2.65 10.79
C VAL A 29 2.96 -2.52 11.20
N GLN A 30 3.26 -2.24 12.46
CA GLN A 30 4.64 -2.18 12.96
C GLN A 30 5.37 -3.52 12.82
N ARG A 31 4.69 -4.64 13.09
CA ARG A 31 5.28 -5.99 12.91
C ARG A 31 5.59 -6.26 11.44
N MET A 32 4.68 -5.92 10.53
CA MET A 32 4.92 -6.09 9.08
C MET A 32 6.04 -5.18 8.58
N CYS A 33 6.13 -3.94 9.07
CA CYS A 33 7.23 -3.04 8.75
C CYS A 33 8.58 -3.58 9.24
N ARG A 34 8.66 -4.11 10.47
CA ARG A 34 9.87 -4.76 10.99
C ARG A 34 10.26 -5.97 10.16
N ASN A 35 9.30 -6.80 9.78
CA ASN A 35 9.55 -7.95 8.90
C ASN A 35 10.09 -7.52 7.54
N ALA A 36 9.53 -6.48 6.94
CA ALA A 36 10.01 -5.93 5.67
C ALA A 36 11.44 -5.36 5.80
N ILE A 37 11.78 -4.69 6.90
CA ILE A 37 13.16 -4.22 7.16
C ILE A 37 14.12 -5.39 7.32
N ALA A 38 13.75 -6.42 8.08
CA ALA A 38 14.58 -7.60 8.27
C ALA A 38 14.83 -8.33 6.92
N LEU A 39 13.79 -8.46 6.09
CA LEU A 39 13.91 -8.98 4.73
C LEU A 39 14.81 -8.10 3.86
N GLN A 40 14.67 -6.78 3.96
CA GLN A 40 15.49 -5.83 3.21
C GLN A 40 16.96 -5.91 3.60
N GLN A 41 17.27 -6.00 4.89
CA GLN A 41 18.64 -6.20 5.38
C GLN A 41 19.22 -7.53 4.89
N THR A 42 18.43 -8.60 4.96
CA THR A 42 18.87 -9.93 4.50
C THR A 42 19.15 -9.93 3.00
N LEU A 43 18.25 -9.37 2.19
CA LEU A 43 18.42 -9.31 0.75
C LEU A 43 19.54 -8.35 0.34
N SER A 44 19.63 -7.16 0.93
CA SER A 44 20.74 -6.22 0.68
C SER A 44 22.11 -6.84 0.98
N ASN A 45 22.21 -7.67 2.03
CA ASN A 45 23.44 -8.39 2.35
C ASN A 45 23.80 -9.44 1.28
N ILE A 46 22.80 -10.06 0.65
CA ILE A 46 22.98 -11.08 -0.40
C ILE A 46 23.26 -10.42 -1.76
N THR A 47 22.54 -9.34 -2.10
CA THR A 47 22.62 -8.66 -3.41
C THR A 47 23.72 -7.60 -3.45
N ALA A 48 24.26 -7.20 -2.29
CA ALA A 48 25.13 -6.04 -2.12
C ALA A 48 24.55 -4.74 -2.72
N SER A 49 23.21 -4.66 -2.79
CA SER A 49 22.45 -3.56 -3.38
C SER A 49 21.34 -3.10 -2.43
N ARG A 50 20.87 -1.87 -2.60
CA ARG A 50 19.73 -1.37 -1.83
C ARG A 50 18.43 -1.85 -2.46
N GLU A 51 17.73 -2.72 -1.75
CA GLU A 51 16.43 -3.24 -2.20
C GLU A 51 15.27 -2.26 -1.91
N VAL A 52 15.02 -1.33 -2.84
CA VAL A 52 13.98 -0.30 -2.70
C VAL A 52 12.54 -0.84 -2.81
N ALA A 53 12.35 -2.03 -3.37
CA ALA A 53 11.01 -2.60 -3.53
C ALA A 53 10.33 -2.86 -2.18
N LEU A 54 11.10 -3.23 -1.14
CA LEU A 54 10.56 -3.46 0.20
C LEU A 54 10.17 -2.17 0.93
N ASP A 55 10.69 -1.01 0.51
CA ASP A 55 10.16 0.27 0.95
C ASP A 55 8.70 0.43 0.47
N GLN A 56 8.35 -0.02 -0.74
CA GLN A 56 6.98 0.08 -1.26
C GLN A 56 5.98 -0.72 -0.42
N ALA A 57 6.34 -1.94 0.00
CA ALA A 57 5.50 -2.74 0.91
C ALA A 57 5.29 -2.04 2.26
N ARG A 58 6.33 -1.41 2.82
CA ARG A 58 6.22 -0.67 4.09
C ARG A 58 5.24 0.49 3.99
N HIS A 59 5.40 1.33 2.96
CA HIS A 59 4.49 2.43 2.71
C HIS A 59 3.04 1.96 2.55
N PHE A 60 2.82 0.80 1.91
CA PHE A 60 1.49 0.22 1.79
C PHE A 60 0.90 -0.15 3.16
N TYR A 61 1.67 -0.80 4.03
CA TYR A 61 1.20 -1.12 5.38
C TYR A 61 0.96 0.12 6.25
N GLU A 62 1.77 1.16 6.10
CA GLU A 62 1.55 2.43 6.79
C GLU A 62 0.24 3.08 6.35
N LEU A 63 -0.06 3.06 5.05
CA LEU A 63 -1.34 3.52 4.47
C LEU A 63 -2.55 2.78 5.05
N LEU A 64 -2.43 1.47 5.34
CA LEU A 64 -3.53 0.70 5.91
C LEU A 64 -3.96 1.18 7.31
N CYS A 65 -3.06 1.84 8.06
CA CYS A 65 -3.35 2.35 9.40
C CYS A 65 -3.88 3.78 9.41
N MET A 66 -3.88 4.47 8.27
CA MET A 66 -4.32 5.87 8.14
C MET A 66 -5.84 5.95 8.03
N GLU A 67 -6.40 7.11 8.37
CA GLU A 67 -7.81 7.39 8.15
C GLU A 67 -8.13 7.38 6.64
N PRO A 68 -9.36 7.01 6.23
CA PRO A 68 -9.73 6.95 4.82
C PRO A 68 -9.56 8.29 4.10
N ASP A 69 -9.76 9.42 4.79
CA ASP A 69 -9.53 10.75 4.22
C ASP A 69 -8.02 11.04 4.05
N GLU A 70 -7.19 10.63 5.01
CA GLU A 70 -5.72 10.69 4.89
C GLU A 70 -5.20 9.82 3.74
N ILE A 71 -5.77 8.62 3.53
CA ILE A 71 -5.43 7.75 2.40
C ILE A 71 -5.68 8.48 1.07
N LEU A 72 -6.82 9.16 0.93
CA LEU A 72 -7.17 9.93 -0.26
C LEU A 72 -6.27 11.16 -0.45
N ASN A 73 -5.92 11.87 0.62
CA ASN A 73 -4.98 13.00 0.56
C ASN A 73 -3.58 12.52 0.18
N ALA A 74 -3.10 11.42 0.77
CA ALA A 74 -1.82 10.82 0.42
C ALA A 74 -1.78 10.37 -1.06
N LEU A 75 -2.91 9.91 -1.60
CA LEU A 75 -3.09 9.59 -3.02
C LEU A 75 -3.01 10.82 -3.93
N LEU A 76 -3.59 11.94 -3.51
CA LEU A 76 -3.52 13.23 -4.22
C LEU A 76 -2.08 13.77 -4.24
N GLU A 77 -1.37 13.70 -3.11
CA GLU A 77 -0.02 14.24 -2.98
C GLU A 77 1.05 13.36 -3.64
N ARG A 78 1.00 12.04 -3.46
CA ARG A 78 2.04 11.11 -3.95
C ARG A 78 1.71 10.48 -5.31
N GLY A 79 0.47 10.57 -5.77
CA GLY A 79 -0.03 9.89 -6.97
C GLY A 79 -0.19 8.37 -6.80
N THR A 80 -0.83 7.71 -7.77
CA THR A 80 -1.08 6.25 -7.75
C THR A 80 0.22 5.42 -7.87
N GLN A 81 0.80 5.07 -6.72
CA GLN A 81 1.92 4.12 -6.62
C GLN A 81 1.45 2.65 -6.52
N PHE A 82 0.15 2.46 -6.31
CA PHE A 82 -0.50 1.17 -6.16
C PHE A 82 -1.66 1.03 -7.15
N SER A 83 -2.05 -0.21 -7.45
CA SER A 83 -3.21 -0.47 -8.32
C SER A 83 -4.51 -0.06 -7.64
N GLU A 84 -5.54 0.26 -8.43
CA GLU A 84 -6.89 0.60 -7.94
C GLU A 84 -7.40 -0.41 -6.91
N MET A 85 -7.30 -1.71 -7.23
CA MET A 85 -7.69 -2.81 -6.33
C MET A 85 -6.98 -2.78 -4.97
N GLN A 86 -5.68 -2.43 -4.94
CA GLN A 86 -4.90 -2.37 -3.70
C GLN A 86 -5.34 -1.17 -2.85
N LEU A 87 -5.65 -0.04 -3.48
CA LEU A 87 -6.13 1.15 -2.80
C LEU A 87 -7.57 0.99 -2.28
N LEU A 88 -8.44 0.33 -3.06
CA LEU A 88 -9.78 -0.05 -2.63
C LEU A 88 -9.73 -1.00 -1.43
N ASN A 89 -8.86 -2.01 -1.45
CA ASN A 89 -8.67 -2.90 -0.32
C ASN A 89 -8.18 -2.15 0.92
N ALA A 90 -7.22 -1.23 0.75
CA ALA A 90 -6.72 -0.41 1.84
C ALA A 90 -7.78 0.49 2.45
N LEU A 91 -8.59 1.15 1.61
CA LEU A 91 -9.70 1.99 2.03
C LEU A 91 -10.77 1.19 2.77
N GLN A 92 -11.12 0.00 2.29
CA GLN A 92 -12.09 -0.88 2.95
C GLN A 92 -11.59 -1.36 4.31
N LEU A 93 -10.32 -1.75 4.41
CA LEU A 93 -9.70 -2.17 5.66
C LEU A 93 -9.65 -1.03 6.68
N SER A 94 -9.27 0.17 6.23
CA SER A 94 -9.26 1.38 7.07
C SER A 94 -10.68 1.70 7.55
N CYS A 95 -11.67 1.80 6.67
CA CYS A 95 -13.07 2.04 7.05
C CYS A 95 -13.58 1.02 8.08
N LYS A 96 -13.25 -0.27 7.90
CA LYS A 96 -13.62 -1.33 8.85
C LYS A 96 -12.92 -1.17 10.20
N SER A 97 -11.65 -0.78 10.20
CA SER A 97 -10.86 -0.51 11.41
C SER A 97 -11.36 0.69 12.20
N PHE A 98 -11.83 1.73 11.51
CA PHE A 98 -12.40 2.95 12.11
C PHE A 98 -13.91 2.82 12.42
N GLY A 99 -14.52 1.65 12.20
CA GLY A 99 -15.94 1.40 12.49
C GLY A 99 -16.91 2.10 11.53
N ILE A 100 -16.44 2.56 10.37
CA ILE A 100 -17.26 3.20 9.34
C ILE A 100 -18.10 2.11 8.68
N THR A 101 -19.33 1.95 9.16
CA THR A 101 -20.29 0.95 8.65
C THR A 101 -21.29 1.57 7.67
N ASP A 102 -21.28 2.90 7.52
CA ASP A 102 -22.16 3.64 6.62
C ASP A 102 -21.81 3.37 5.15
N ALA A 103 -22.69 2.59 4.49
CA ALA A 103 -22.56 2.26 3.07
C ALA A 103 -22.50 3.51 2.17
N ASN A 104 -23.15 4.61 2.56
CA ASN A 104 -23.10 5.89 1.83
C ASN A 104 -21.73 6.59 1.94
N LEU A 105 -21.09 6.53 3.12
CA LEU A 105 -19.76 7.07 3.33
C LEU A 105 -18.72 6.24 2.57
N LEU A 106 -18.83 4.92 2.62
CA LEU A 106 -17.96 4.02 1.87
C LEU A 106 -18.09 4.26 0.36
N ALA A 107 -19.33 4.37 -0.15
CA ALA A 107 -19.58 4.70 -1.57
C ALA A 107 -19.00 6.07 -1.95
N SER A 108 -19.10 7.07 -1.06
CA SER A 108 -18.52 8.39 -1.29
C SER A 108 -16.99 8.35 -1.36
N TYR A 109 -16.34 7.59 -0.47
CA TYR A 109 -14.89 7.41 -0.51
C TYR A 109 -14.43 6.62 -1.74
N GLN A 110 -15.17 5.58 -2.13
CA GLN A 110 -14.92 4.84 -3.38
C GLN A 110 -15.09 5.71 -4.62
N GLN A 111 -16.12 6.57 -4.63
CA GLN A 111 -16.35 7.52 -5.71
C GLN A 111 -15.24 8.56 -5.78
N LYS A 112 -14.79 9.12 -4.64
CA LYS A 112 -13.62 10.02 -4.58
C LYS A 112 -12.36 9.33 -5.09
N LEU A 113 -12.12 8.07 -4.69
CA LEU A 113 -10.96 7.29 -5.14
C LEU A 113 -11.00 7.07 -6.65
N SER A 114 -12.17 6.72 -7.19
CA SER A 114 -12.39 6.54 -8.63
C SER A 114 -12.24 7.87 -9.39
N ASP A 115 -12.72 8.98 -8.83
CA ASP A 115 -12.54 10.31 -9.40
C ASP A 115 -11.06 10.71 -9.41
N ILE A 116 -10.31 10.49 -8.32
CA ILE A 116 -8.85 10.74 -8.26
C ILE A 116 -8.09 9.85 -9.26
N LEU A 117 -8.53 8.60 -9.47
CA LEU A 117 -7.92 7.70 -10.46
C LEU A 117 -8.30 8.05 -11.91
N GLY A 118 -9.55 8.43 -12.15
CA GLY A 118 -10.09 8.80 -13.46
C GLY A 118 -9.71 10.21 -13.91
N ALA A 119 -9.51 11.12 -12.95
CA ALA A 119 -9.02 12.48 -13.16
C ALA A 119 -7.50 12.55 -13.35
N LYS A 120 -6.78 11.41 -13.40
CA LYS A 120 -5.44 11.39 -13.98
C LYS A 120 -5.55 11.47 -15.51
N PRO A 121 -5.34 12.65 -16.15
CA PRO A 121 -4.87 12.60 -17.51
C PRO A 121 -3.55 11.83 -17.50
N SER A 122 -3.44 10.94 -18.48
CA SER A 122 -2.22 10.32 -18.95
C SER A 122 -0.99 11.15 -18.58
N LYS A 123 -0.23 10.72 -17.55
CA LYS A 123 1.18 11.13 -17.50
C LYS A 123 1.84 10.39 -18.65
N GLY A 124 1.84 11.09 -19.77
CA GLY A 124 2.56 10.73 -20.97
C GLY A 124 4.00 10.40 -20.64
N ILE A 125 4.49 9.45 -21.42
CA ILE A 125 5.87 9.08 -21.63
C ILE A 125 6.76 10.33 -21.69
N ILE A 126 7.75 10.40 -20.82
CA ILE A 126 9.01 11.13 -21.00
C ILE A 126 10.02 10.38 -20.10
N VAL A 127 11.06 9.69 -20.56
CA VAL A 127 11.76 9.62 -21.86
C VAL A 127 12.22 8.17 -22.09
#